data_AF-A0A838F5C9-F1
#
_entry.id   AF-A0A838F5C9-F1
#
_cell.length_a   1.000
_cell.length_b   1.000
_cell.length_c   1.000
_cell.angle_alpha   90.00
_cell.angle_beta   90.00
_cell.angle_gamma   90.00
#
_symmetry.space_group_name_H-M   'P 1'
#
loop_
_entity.id
_entity.type
_entity.pdbx_description
1 polymer ?
#
loop_
_entity_poly.entity_id
_entity_poly.type
_entity_poly.pdbx_seq_one_letter_code
_entity_poly.pdbx_strand_id
1 'polypeptide(L)'
;MLSLFFSINASADFLGFKTGDSSKGKIPDLVQKLNKLQVEDSPIFEENFNQIVKSIENNMEEEKSFCSGETADAEGKVLTGGNKQLCFRDLKSQYLEAMDTIFTIKKKYLALIHTRQIEKLSEIQKKLKLDIDKSF
;
A
#
# COMPACT_ATOMS: atom_id res chain seq x y z
N MET A 1 30.38 26.60 11.86
CA MET A 1 30.44 25.13 11.77
C MET A 1 29.11 24.66 11.20
N LEU A 2 29.09 24.32 9.91
CA LEU A 2 27.92 23.87 9.18
C LEU A 2 27.89 22.34 9.27
N SER A 3 27.06 21.76 10.14
CA SER A 3 26.86 20.31 10.16
C SER A 3 25.85 19.94 9.08
N LEU A 4 26.38 19.59 7.91
CA LEU A 4 25.66 18.84 6.88
C LEU A 4 25.36 17.44 7.42
N PHE A 5 24.13 17.21 7.89
CA PHE A 5 23.61 15.86 8.06
C PHE A 5 23.42 15.26 6.66
N PHE A 6 24.42 14.50 6.21
CA PHE A 6 24.28 13.63 5.05
C PHE A 6 23.24 12.57 5.38
N SER A 7 22.05 12.72 4.81
CA SER A 7 21.07 11.65 4.66
C SER A 7 21.65 10.60 3.71
N ILE A 8 22.32 9.60 4.28
CA ILE A 8 22.76 8.44 3.52
C ILE A 8 21.50 7.60 3.25
N ASN A 9 20.90 7.76 2.08
CA ASN A 9 20.05 6.74 1.48
C ASN A 9 20.94 5.57 1.06
N ALA A 10 21.42 4.82 2.04
CA ALA A 10 22.02 3.52 1.82
C ALA A 10 20.88 2.50 1.77
N SER A 11 20.23 2.38 0.62
CA SER A 11 19.68 1.08 0.21
C SER A 11 20.88 0.20 -0.13
N ALA A 12 21.56 -0.25 0.92
CA ALA A 12 22.63 -1.22 0.82
C ALA A 12 22.05 -2.47 0.14
N ASP A 13 22.76 -2.95 -0.88
CA ASP A 13 22.74 -4.36 -1.26
C ASP A 13 22.67 -5.18 0.03
N PHE A 14 21.49 -5.73 0.30
CA PHE A 14 21.22 -6.39 1.56
C PHE A 14 22.05 -7.67 1.60
N LEU A 15 23.27 -7.57 2.16
CA LEU A 15 24.14 -8.69 2.51
C LEU A 15 24.88 -9.39 1.35
N GLY A 16 25.25 -8.69 0.27
CA GLY A 16 26.09 -9.28 -0.79
C GLY A 16 25.42 -10.39 -1.61
N PHE A 17 24.10 -10.55 -1.46
CA PHE A 17 23.25 -11.30 -2.37
C PHE A 17 22.83 -10.34 -3.48
N LYS A 18 23.17 -10.67 -4.73
CA LYS A 18 22.67 -9.90 -5.87
C LYS A 18 21.26 -10.35 -6.15
N THR A 19 20.34 -9.65 -5.52
CA THR A 19 18.99 -9.52 -6.03
C THR A 19 19.10 -8.93 -7.44
N GLY A 20 18.93 -9.74 -8.49
CA GLY A 20 18.74 -9.23 -9.85
C GLY A 20 17.64 -8.15 -9.85
N ASP A 21 17.58 -7.29 -10.87
CA ASP A 21 16.64 -6.13 -10.93
C ASP A 21 15.18 -6.47 -10.54
N SER A 22 14.79 -7.74 -10.57
CA SER A 22 13.54 -8.31 -10.06
C SER A 22 13.35 -8.37 -8.54
N SER A 23 14.35 -8.07 -7.71
CA SER A 23 14.33 -8.36 -6.26
C SER A 23 14.75 -7.20 -5.35
N LYS A 24 14.82 -5.97 -5.90
CA LYS A 24 14.49 -4.80 -5.08
C LYS A 24 13.01 -4.95 -4.73
N GLY A 25 12.71 -5.12 -3.44
CA GLY A 25 11.36 -5.39 -2.97
C GLY A 25 10.37 -4.42 -3.62
N LYS A 26 9.40 -4.95 -4.37
CA LYS A 26 8.45 -4.12 -5.12
C LYS A 26 7.38 -3.53 -4.21
N ILE A 27 7.30 -4.03 -2.97
CA ILE A 27 6.32 -3.60 -1.97
C ILE A 27 6.46 -2.10 -1.66
N PRO A 28 7.64 -1.53 -1.31
CA PRO A 28 7.82 -0.08 -1.15
C PRO A 28 7.32 0.76 -2.33
N ASP A 29 7.61 0.35 -3.56
CA ASP A 29 7.17 1.07 -4.77
C ASP A 29 5.65 1.02 -4.94
N LEU A 30 5.04 -0.15 -4.66
CA LEU A 30 3.59 -0.32 -4.66
C LEU A 30 2.92 0.50 -3.56
N VAL A 31 3.51 0.57 -2.37
CA VAL A 31 3.04 1.44 -1.27
C VAL A 31 3.13 2.91 -1.69
N GLN A 32 4.21 3.31 -2.37
CA GLN A 32 4.33 4.67 -2.89
C GLN A 32 3.26 4.98 -3.97
N LYS A 33 2.96 4.01 -4.85
CA LYS A 33 1.86 4.12 -5.82
C LYS A 33 0.51 4.26 -5.11
N LEU A 34 0.28 3.46 -4.07
CA LEU A 34 -0.93 3.51 -3.26
C LEU A 34 -1.09 4.90 -2.61
N ASN A 35 -0.04 5.45 -2.00
CA ASN A 35 -0.03 6.79 -1.40
C ASN A 35 -0.28 7.93 -2.40
N LYS A 36 0.06 7.73 -3.68
CA LYS A 36 -0.18 8.70 -4.76
C LYS A 36 -1.59 8.59 -5.37
N LEU A 37 -2.37 7.56 -5.03
CA LEU A 37 -3.75 7.45 -5.50
C LEU A 37 -4.58 8.61 -4.95
N GLN A 38 -5.24 9.33 -5.86
CA GLN A 38 -6.24 10.31 -5.49
C GLN A 38 -7.51 9.58 -5.08
N VAL A 39 -7.98 9.84 -3.87
CA VAL A 39 -9.20 9.22 -3.34
C VAL A 39 -10.41 9.92 -3.92
N GLU A 40 -11.16 9.20 -4.74
CA GLU A 40 -12.38 9.68 -5.39
C GLU A 40 -13.46 8.61 -5.30
N ASP A 41 -14.72 9.00 -5.08
CA ASP A 41 -15.86 8.07 -5.20
C ASP A 41 -16.19 7.88 -6.68
N SER A 42 -15.48 6.90 -7.25
CA SER A 42 -15.46 6.48 -8.65
C SER A 42 -15.09 4.98 -8.73
N PRO A 43 -15.72 4.20 -9.62
CA PRO A 43 -15.34 2.79 -9.86
C PRO A 43 -13.87 2.61 -10.26
N ILE A 44 -13.29 3.60 -10.96
CA ILE A 44 -11.90 3.57 -11.41
C ILE A 44 -10.93 3.60 -10.22
N PHE A 45 -11.26 4.37 -9.18
CA PHE A 45 -10.46 4.39 -7.95
C PHE A 45 -10.45 3.02 -7.28
N GLU A 46 -11.62 2.40 -7.12
CA GLU A 46 -11.72 1.07 -6.49
C GLU A 46 -10.95 0.01 -7.26
N GLU A 47 -11.06 0.03 -8.60
CA GLU A 47 -10.32 -0.89 -9.45
C GLU A 47 -8.81 -0.73 -9.27
N ASN A 48 -8.28 0.50 -9.40
CA ASN A 48 -6.86 0.79 -9.24
C ASN A 48 -6.35 0.42 -7.84
N PHE A 49 -7.12 0.76 -6.80
CA PHE A 49 -6.81 0.40 -5.42
C PHE A 49 -6.71 -1.12 -5.25
N ASN A 50 -7.72 -1.87 -5.71
CA ASN A 50 -7.74 -3.33 -5.59
C ASN A 50 -6.61 -3.98 -6.39
N GLN A 51 -6.28 -3.47 -7.58
CA GLN A 51 -5.16 -3.96 -8.39
C GLN A 51 -3.81 -3.78 -7.67
N ILE A 52 -3.58 -2.63 -7.03
CA ILE A 52 -2.34 -2.37 -6.29
C ILE A 52 -2.28 -3.24 -5.03
N VAL A 53 -3.38 -3.36 -4.29
CA VAL A 53 -3.45 -4.24 -3.10
C VAL A 53 -3.13 -5.69 -3.47
N LYS A 54 -3.75 -6.21 -4.53
CA LYS A 54 -3.47 -7.56 -5.02
C LYS A 54 -2.01 -7.73 -5.45
N SER A 55 -1.42 -6.69 -6.04
CA SER A 55 0.00 -6.69 -6.39
C SER A 55 0.89 -6.75 -5.15
N ILE A 56 0.54 -6.03 -4.08
CA ILE A 56 1.26 -6.09 -2.79
C ILE A 56 1.18 -7.51 -2.20
N GLU A 57 -0.01 -8.12 -2.17
CA GLU A 57 -0.21 -9.48 -1.66
C GLU A 57 0.61 -10.52 -2.43
N ASN A 58 0.61 -10.43 -3.76
CA ASN A 58 1.40 -11.34 -4.59
C ASN A 58 2.91 -11.19 -4.33
N ASN A 59 3.41 -9.95 -4.27
CA ASN A 59 4.83 -9.71 -3.98
C ASN A 59 5.20 -10.13 -2.55
N MET A 60 4.29 -10.01 -1.59
CA MET A 60 4.50 -10.49 -0.21
C MET A 60 4.72 -12.00 -0.17
N GLU A 61 3.92 -12.79 -0.90
CA GLU A 61 4.13 -14.24 -0.97
C GLU A 61 5.40 -14.61 -1.75
N GLU A 62 5.73 -13.91 -2.83
CA GLU A 62 7.00 -14.10 -3.56
C GLU A 62 8.21 -13.85 -2.65
N GLU A 63 8.24 -12.72 -1.94
CA GLU A 63 9.32 -12.35 -1.04
C GLU A 63 9.39 -13.27 0.19
N LYS A 64 8.26 -13.78 0.66
CA LYS A 64 8.20 -14.77 1.74
C LYS A 64 8.82 -16.10 1.33
N SER A 65 8.54 -16.62 0.14
CA SER A 65 9.19 -17.82 -0.39
C SER A 65 10.69 -17.60 -0.61
N PHE A 66 11.10 -16.37 -0.98
CA PHE A 66 12.52 -16.01 -1.02
C PHE A 66 13.16 -16.02 0.37
N CYS A 67 12.57 -15.32 1.35
CA CYS A 67 13.07 -15.28 2.73
C CYS A 67 13.08 -16.66 3.41
N SER A 68 12.13 -17.55 3.07
CA SER A 68 12.10 -18.93 3.58
C SER A 68 13.21 -19.79 2.98
N GLY A 69 13.81 -19.37 1.86
CA GLY A 69 14.79 -20.12 1.10
C GLY A 69 14.18 -21.23 0.24
N GLU A 70 12.89 -21.13 -0.08
CA GLU A 70 12.24 -21.99 -1.07
C GLU A 70 12.63 -21.62 -2.50
N THR A 71 13.01 -20.36 -2.71
CA THR A 71 13.50 -19.85 -3.99
C THR A 71 14.94 -19.36 -3.87
N ALA A 72 15.71 -19.57 -4.94
CA ALA A 72 17.08 -19.07 -5.05
C ALA A 72 17.09 -17.65 -5.64
N ASP A 73 18.15 -16.89 -5.34
CA ASP A 73 18.40 -15.60 -5.98
C ASP A 73 18.80 -15.74 -7.46
N ALA A 74 19.05 -14.62 -8.13
CA ALA A 74 19.46 -14.59 -9.54
C ALA A 74 20.80 -15.30 -9.81
N GLU A 75 21.60 -15.54 -8.77
CA GLU A 75 22.89 -16.25 -8.83
C GLU A 75 22.76 -17.72 -8.38
N GLY A 76 21.54 -18.20 -8.08
CA GLY A 76 21.25 -19.56 -7.63
C GLY A 76 21.53 -19.79 -6.13
N LYS A 77 21.76 -18.74 -5.34
CA LYS A 77 22.02 -18.83 -3.90
C LYS A 77 20.72 -18.78 -3.11
N VAL A 78 20.64 -19.61 -2.07
CA VAL A 78 19.52 -19.67 -1.14
C VAL A 78 19.92 -19.00 0.18
N LEU A 79 18.99 -18.25 0.78
CA LEU A 79 19.20 -17.66 2.11
C LEU A 79 19.35 -18.75 3.17
N THR A 80 20.31 -18.60 4.09
CA THR A 80 20.56 -19.56 5.18
C THR A 80 20.72 -18.85 6.52
N GLY A 81 20.43 -19.56 7.62
CA GLY A 81 20.70 -19.12 9.00
C GLY A 81 20.17 -17.72 9.33
N GLY A 82 21.06 -16.86 9.84
CA GLY A 82 20.74 -15.49 10.26
C GLY A 82 20.22 -14.58 9.15
N ASN A 83 20.57 -14.84 7.88
CA ASN A 83 20.10 -14.02 6.76
C ASN A 83 18.59 -14.22 6.50
N LYS A 84 18.03 -15.40 6.81
CA LYS A 84 16.58 -15.62 6.78
C LYS A 84 15.86 -14.75 7.80
N GLN A 85 16.39 -14.68 9.02
CA GLN A 85 15.78 -13.88 10.10
C GLN A 85 15.79 -12.39 9.76
N LEU A 86 16.88 -11.88 9.20
CA LEU A 86 16.97 -10.50 8.75
C LEU A 86 16.00 -10.22 7.60
N CYS A 87 15.91 -11.12 6.61
CA CYS A 87 14.96 -11.00 5.50
C CYS A 87 13.51 -10.94 5.99
N PHE A 88 13.10 -11.86 6.88
CA PHE A 88 11.75 -11.86 7.44
C PHE A 88 11.44 -10.62 8.29
N ARG A 89 12.44 -10.08 8.99
CA ARG A 89 12.26 -8.85 9.78
C ARG A 89 11.97 -7.67 8.86
N ASP A 90 12.71 -7.54 7.77
CA ASP A 90 12.54 -6.46 6.81
C ASP A 90 11.23 -6.62 6.04
N LEU A 91 10.89 -7.84 5.61
CA LEU A 91 9.60 -8.16 4.99
C LEU A 91 8.42 -7.82 5.91
N LYS A 92 8.53 -8.15 7.20
CA LYS A 92 7.52 -7.79 8.20
C LYS A 92 7.35 -6.27 8.32
N SER A 93 8.45 -5.51 8.28
CA SER A 93 8.39 -4.05 8.31
C SER A 93 7.62 -3.50 7.10
N GLN A 94 7.94 -4.00 5.90
CA GLN A 94 7.26 -3.60 4.67
C GLN A 94 5.78 -3.98 4.67
N TYR A 95 5.43 -5.17 5.19
CA TYR A 95 4.05 -5.60 5.35
C TYR A 95 3.25 -4.65 6.24
N LEU A 96 3.81 -4.28 7.41
CA LEU A 96 3.14 -3.38 8.34
C LEU A 96 2.90 -2.00 7.72
N GLU A 97 3.89 -1.45 7.02
CA GLU A 97 3.76 -0.17 6.29
C GLU A 97 2.69 -0.23 5.20
N ALA A 98 2.67 -1.32 4.42
CA ALA A 98 1.67 -1.53 3.39
C ALA A 98 0.26 -1.61 3.97
N MET A 99 0.06 -2.39 5.04
CA MET A 99 -1.22 -2.53 5.70
C MET A 99 -1.72 -1.21 6.26
N ASP A 100 -0.87 -0.43 6.93
CA ASP A 100 -1.26 0.86 7.50
C ASP A 100 -1.68 1.87 6.41
N THR A 101 -0.97 1.84 5.27
CA THR A 101 -1.32 2.66 4.11
C THR A 101 -2.65 2.24 3.49
N ILE A 102 -2.89 0.94 3.31
CA ILE A 102 -4.15 0.36 2.82
C ILE A 102 -5.32 0.78 3.72
N PHE A 103 -5.17 0.63 5.04
CA PHE A 103 -6.19 1.03 6.00
C PHE A 103 -6.47 2.53 5.95
N THR A 104 -5.43 3.36 5.88
CA THR A 104 -5.56 4.81 5.82
C THR A 104 -6.34 5.26 4.58
N ILE A 105 -6.02 4.70 3.41
CA ILE A 105 -6.67 5.04 2.15
C ILE A 105 -8.12 4.55 2.14
N LYS A 106 -8.36 3.30 2.58
CA LYS A 106 -9.72 2.75 2.66
C LYS A 106 -10.60 3.56 3.61
N LYS A 107 -10.05 4.01 4.74
CA LYS A 107 -10.74 4.88 5.69
C LYS A 107 -11.13 6.23 5.06
N LYS A 108 -10.20 6.88 4.34
CA LYS A 108 -10.48 8.12 3.60
C LYS A 108 -11.59 7.92 2.56
N TYR A 109 -11.53 6.82 1.82
CA TYR A 109 -12.52 6.48 0.82
C TYR A 109 -13.92 6.28 1.41
N LEU A 110 -14.04 5.51 2.50
CA LEU A 110 -15.31 5.29 3.18
C LEU A 110 -15.88 6.60 3.76
N ALA A 111 -15.04 7.47 4.30
CA ALA A 111 -15.47 8.79 4.78
C ALA A 111 -16.01 9.67 3.65
N LEU A 112 -15.40 9.61 2.46
CA LEU A 112 -15.87 10.33 1.27
C LEU A 112 -17.24 9.83 0.82
N ILE A 113 -17.42 8.50 0.70
CA ILE A 113 -18.72 7.90 0.35
C ILE A 113 -19.79 8.32 1.35
N HIS A 114 -19.50 8.19 2.64
CA HIS A 114 -20.44 8.52 3.70
C HIS A 114 -20.87 9.99 3.63
N THR A 115 -19.92 10.91 3.40
CA THR A 115 -20.21 12.34 3.23
C THR A 115 -21.16 12.59 2.05
N ARG A 116 -20.86 12.01 0.88
CA ARG A 116 -21.72 12.13 -0.31
C ARG A 116 -23.11 11.54 -0.11
N GLN A 117 -23.24 10.44 0.63
CA GLN A 117 -24.53 9.84 0.96
C GLN A 117 -25.36 10.77 1.87
N ILE A 118 -24.74 11.37 2.88
CA ILE A 118 -25.42 12.35 3.76
C ILE A 118 -25.88 13.57 2.95
N GLU A 119 -25.05 14.09 2.05
CA GLU A 119 -25.41 15.23 1.19
C GLU A 119 -26.65 14.91 0.34
N LYS A 120 -26.65 13.76 -0.35
CA LYS A 120 -27.79 13.29 -1.14
C LYS A 120 -29.06 13.15 -0.31
N LEU A 121 -28.96 12.57 0.89
CA LEU A 121 -30.09 12.44 1.81
C LEU A 121 -30.62 13.80 2.27
N SER A 122 -29.73 14.75 2.55
CA SER A 122 -30.11 16.11 2.95
C SER A 122 -30.83 16.85 1.81
N GLU A 123 -30.38 16.68 0.56
CA GLU A 123 -31.07 17.24 -0.61
C GLU A 123 -32.47 16.65 -0.80
N ILE A 124 -32.61 15.33 -0.66
CA ILE A 124 -33.91 14.65 -0.73
C ILE A 124 -34.84 15.18 0.36
N GLN A 125 -34.36 15.30 1.59
CA GLN A 125 -35.14 15.83 2.71
C GLN A 125 -35.61 17.27 2.46
N LYS A 126 -34.74 18.14 1.91
CA LYS A 126 -35.11 19.52 1.54
C LYS A 126 -36.19 19.55 0.46
N LYS A 127 -36.06 18.72 -0.58
CA LYS A 127 -37.07 18.61 -1.66
C LYS A 127 -38.41 18.14 -1.10
N LEU A 128 -38.41 17.07 -0.29
CA LEU A 128 -39.61 16.53 0.32
C LEU A 128 -40.32 17.58 1.20
N LYS A 129 -39.56 18.34 1.99
CA LYS A 129 -40.12 19.42 2.81
C LYS A 129 -40.79 20.50 1.96
N LEU A 130 -40.15 20.95 0.89
CA LEU A 130 -40.72 21.93 -0.04
C LEU A 130 -41.99 21.42 -0.72
N ASP A 131 -42.04 20.13 -1.07
CA ASP A 131 -43.21 19.53 -1.69
C ASP A 131 -44.39 19.39 -0.71
N ILE A 132 -44.11 19.08 0.56
CA ILE A 132 -45.09 19.13 1.65
C ILE A 132 -45.62 20.56 1.82
N ASP A 133 -44.75 21.56 1.94
CA ASP A 133 -45.14 22.96 2.16
C ASP A 133 -45.98 23.53 0.99
N LYS A 134 -45.86 22.99 -0.24
CA LYS A 134 -46.71 23.37 -1.39
C LYS A 134 -48.06 22.66 -1.43
N SER A 135 -48.19 21.55 -0.74
CA SER A 135 -49.38 20.68 -0.76
C SER A 135 -50.40 21.03 0.34
N PHE A 136 -50.04 21.94 1.24
CA PHE A 136 -50.87 22.48 2.32
C PHE A 136 -51.07 23.99 2.13
#